data_AF-A0A937J7D4-F1
#
_entry.id   AF-A0A937J7D4-F1
#
_cell.length_a   1.000
_cell.length_b   1.000
_cell.length_c   1.000
_cell.angle_alpha   90.00
_cell.angle_beta   90.00
_cell.angle_gamma   90.00
#
_symmetry.space_group_name_H-M   'P 1'
#
loop_
_entity.id
_entity.type
_entity.pdbx_description
1 polymer ?
#
loop_
_entity_poly.entity_id
_entity_poly.type
_entity_poly.pdbx_seq_one_letter_code
_entity_poly.pdbx_strand_id
1 'polypeptide(L)' 'MITNVKEATVEETREWLENDYFMAMKFDPLILFVVIPAVIQVVVMAFMLASMYLNGIFFG' A
#
# COMPACT_ATOMS: atom_id res chain seq x y z
N MET A 1 -8.68 23.82 -6.27
CA MET A 1 -8.79 22.63 -5.40
C MET A 1 -8.54 23.12 -3.99
N ILE A 2 -9.56 23.06 -3.13
CA ILE A 2 -9.44 23.46 -1.73
C ILE A 2 -8.52 22.45 -1.05
N THR A 3 -7.48 22.91 -0.37
CA THR A 3 -6.53 22.05 0.35
C THR A 3 -6.86 21.93 1.84
N ASN A 4 -7.79 22.74 2.34
CA ASN A 4 -8.26 22.75 3.72
C ASN A 4 -9.68 22.18 3.82
N VAL A 5 -9.81 20.99 4.40
CA VAL A 5 -11.07 20.24 4.52
C VAL A 5 -12.17 21.04 5.24
N LYS A 6 -11.80 22.03 6.07
CA LYS A 6 -12.76 22.89 6.81
C LYS A 6 -13.46 23.93 5.93
N GLU A 7 -12.93 24.18 4.73
CA GLU A 7 -13.49 25.13 3.76
C GLU A 7 -14.36 24.43 2.70
N ALA A 8 -14.49 23.11 2.77
CA ALA A 8 -15.26 22.32 1.82
C ALA A 8 -16.75 22.63 1.91
N THR A 9 -17.40 22.79 0.77
CA THR A 9 -18.87 22.88 0.71
C THR A 9 -19.52 21.52 0.97
N VAL A 10 -20.81 21.52 1.29
CA VAL A 10 -21.56 20.28 1.55
C VAL A 10 -21.56 19.36 0.33
N GLU A 11 -21.65 19.93 -0.88
CA GLU A 11 -21.64 19.13 -2.11
C GLU A 11 -20.26 18.54 -2.44
N GLU A 12 -19.18 19.28 -2.20
CA GLU A 12 -17.81 18.77 -2.37
C GLU A 12 -17.53 17.62 -1.38
N THR A 13 -17.98 17.78 -0.13
CA THR A 13 -17.85 16.73 0.88
C THR A 13 -18.64 15.48 0.47
N ARG A 14 -19.83 15.64 -0.11
CA ARG A 14 -20.64 14.54 -0.64
C ARG A 14 -19.94 13.86 -1.81
N GLU A 15 -19.35 14.63 -2.72
CA GLU A 15 -18.58 14.09 -3.85
C GLU A 15 -17.40 13.24 -3.38
N TRP A 16 -16.67 13.68 -2.35
CA TRP A 16 -15.55 12.90 -1.79
C TRP A 16 -16.03 11.61 -1.13
N LEU A 17 -17.12 11.65 -0.36
CA LEU A 17 -17.71 10.45 0.25
C LEU A 17 -18.18 9.42 -0.78
N GLU A 18 -18.55 9.84 -1.98
CA GLU A 18 -19.03 8.95 -3.04
C GLU A 18 -17.91 8.47 -3.98
N ASN A 19 -16.97 9.35 -4.33
CA ASN A 19 -16.03 9.13 -5.43
C ASN A 19 -14.58 8.97 -4.99
N ASP A 20 -14.19 9.50 -3.84
CA ASP A 20 -12.80 9.37 -3.38
C ASP A 20 -12.56 7.98 -2.77
N TYR A 21 -11.50 7.31 -3.21
CA TYR A 21 -11.25 5.88 -2.97
C TYR A 21 -11.21 5.52 -1.47
N PHE A 22 -10.62 6.39 -0.65
CA PHE A 22 -10.50 6.17 0.79
C PHE A 22 -11.72 6.65 1.57
N MET A 23 -12.26 7.83 1.23
CA MET A 23 -13.46 8.38 1.88
C MET A 23 -14.70 7.53 1.61
N ALA A 24 -14.83 6.99 0.39
CA ALA A 24 -15.89 6.07 0.01
C ALA A 24 -15.64 4.63 0.50
N MET A 25 -14.56 4.38 1.24
CA MET A 25 -14.14 3.06 1.73
C MET A 25 -14.14 1.97 0.63
N LYS A 26 -13.76 2.34 -0.60
CA LYS A 26 -13.68 1.41 -1.74
C LYS A 26 -12.39 0.58 -1.74
N PHE A 27 -11.60 0.65 -0.68
CA PHE A 27 -10.40 -0.17 -0.52
C PHE A 27 -10.77 -1.55 0.03
N ASP A 28 -10.13 -2.59 -0.51
CA ASP A 28 -10.23 -3.96 0.01
C ASP A 28 -9.21 -4.15 1.14
N PRO A 29 -9.65 -4.35 2.40
CA PRO A 29 -8.74 -4.59 3.53
C PRO A 29 -7.85 -5.83 3.33
N LEU A 30 -8.33 -6.84 2.60
CA LEU A 30 -7.55 -8.06 2.31
C LEU A 30 -6.33 -7.69 1.46
N ILE A 31 -6.50 -6.82 0.48
CA ILE A 31 -5.39 -6.40 -0.37
C ILE A 31 -4.39 -5.58 0.43
N LEU A 32 -4.88 -4.61 1.22
CA LEU A 32 -4.04 -3.67 1.95
C LEU A 32 -3.20 -4.35 3.05
N PHE A 33 -3.81 -5.27 3.80
CA PHE A 33 -3.21 -5.84 5.01
C PHE A 33 -2.69 -7.27 4.85
N VAL A 34 -3.05 -7.97 3.77
CA VAL A 34 -2.64 -9.37 3.58
C VAL A 34 -1.88 -9.55 2.28
N VAL A 35 -2.45 -9.14 1.15
CA VAL A 35 -1.83 -9.39 -0.16
C VAL A 35 -0.53 -8.60 -0.32
N ILE A 36 -0.55 -7.29 -0.05
CA ILE A 36 0.66 -6.46 -0.19
C ILE A 36 1.78 -6.95 0.74
N PRO A 37 1.55 -7.17 2.05
CA PRO A 37 2.58 -7.72 2.93
C PRO A 37 3.09 -9.10 2.50
N ALA A 38 2.21 -10.00 2.02
CA ALA A 38 2.61 -11.33 1.57
C ALA A 38 3.53 -11.27 0.34
N VAL A 39 3.26 -10.39 -0.63
CA VAL A 39 4.12 -10.20 -1.80
C VAL A 39 5.49 -9.68 -1.39
N ILE A 40 5.53 -8.65 -0.54
CA ILE A 40 6.79 -8.09 -0.02
C ILE A 40 7.58 -9.17 0.70
N GLN A 41 6.93 -9.98 1.54
CA GLN A 41 7.57 -11.07 2.29
C GLN A 41 8.27 -12.08 1.36
N VAL A 42 7.60 -12.51 0.29
CA VAL A 42 8.18 -13.47 -0.66
C VAL A 42 9.38 -12.87 -1.38
N VAL A 43 9.28 -11.61 -1.83
CA VAL A 43 10.38 -10.92 -2.53
C VAL A 43 11.59 -10.75 -1.63
N VAL A 44 11.40 -10.28 -0.39
CA VAL A 44 12.49 -10.08 0.57
C VAL A 44 13.11 -11.41 0.97
N MET A 45 12.31 -12.45 1.20
CA MET A 45 12.82 -13.80 1.48
C MET A 45 13.68 -14.34 0.33
N ALA A 46 13.22 -14.19 -0.91
CA ALA A 46 14.00 -14.59 -2.09
C ALA A 46 15.33 -13.83 -2.17
N PHE A 47 15.31 -12.52 -1.91
CA PHE A 47 16.51 -11.69 -1.87
C PHE A 47 17.49 -12.12 -0.77
N MET A 48 16.98 -12.46 0.41
CA MET A 48 17.80 -12.96 1.52
C MET A 48 18.50 -14.27 1.14
N LEU A 49 17.76 -15.24 0.59
CA LEU A 49 18.32 -16.52 0.15
C LEU A 49 19.37 -16.33 -0.97
N ALA A 50 19.09 -15.45 -1.94
CA ALA A 50 20.04 -15.12 -2.99
C ALA A 50 21.31 -14.48 -2.42
N SER A 51 21.18 -13.54 -1.48
CA SER A 51 22.31 -12.91 -0.81
C SER A 51 23.17 -13.92 -0.05
N MET A 52 22.55 -14.82 0.71
CA MET A 52 23.26 -15.88 1.43
C MET A 52 24.01 -16.83 0.47
N TYR A 53 23.38 -17.21 -0.64
CA TYR A 53 24.00 -18.06 -1.66
C TYR A 53 25.20 -17.39 -2.31
N LEU A 54 25.07 -16.12 -2.71
CA LEU A 54 26.17 -15.36 -3.29
C LEU A 54 27.31 -15.18 -2.28
N ASN A 55 26.99 -14.89 -1.02
CA ASN A 55 27.98 -14.76 0.03
C ASN A 55 28.79 -16.05 0.21
N GLY A 56 28.12 -17.21 0.16
CA GLY A 56 28.79 -18.51 0.19
C GLY A 56 29.69 -18.79 -1.02
N ILE A 57 29.42 -18.22 -2.20
CA ILE A 57 30.30 -18.34 -3.37
C ILE A 57 31.54 -17.45 -3.24
N PHE A 58 31.36 -16.20 -2.80
CA PHE A 58 32.43 -15.22 -2.81
C PHE A 58 33.33 -15.27 -1.57
N PHE A 59 32.80 -15.71 -0.44
CA PHE A 59 33.50 -15.69 0.86
C PHE A 59 33.53 -17.05 1.57
N GLY A 60 32.96 -18.09 0.97
CA GLY A 60 33.01 -19.48 1.44
C GLY A 60 34.23 -20.25 0.92
#